data_AF-X1PA13-F1
#
_entry.id   AF-X1PA13-F1
#
_cell.length_a   1.000
_cell.length_b   1.000
_cell.length_c   1.000
_cell.angle_alpha   90.00
_cell.angle_beta   90.00
_cell.angle_gamma   90.00
#
_symmetry.space_group_name_H-M   'P 1'
#
loop_
_entity.id
_entity.type
_entity.pdbx_description
1 polymer ?
#
loop_
_entity_poly.entity_id
_entity_poly.type
_entity_poly.pdbx_seq_one_letter_code
_entity_poly.pdbx_strand_id
1 'polypeptide(L)'
;LIDNPQISKEDYNFLLPEESLEGYLYPDTYYFVSDENSQEVVKKFLVRFEEVVGPLYENWRGNHHLSLEEVITLASIVEKEACVSSEKPIIAAVFYNRLRKGLRLRADPTVKYALRNSRSRAA
;
A
#
# COMPACT_ATOMS: atom_id res chain seq x y z
N LEU A 1 -10.98 3.89 -5.15
CA LEU A 1 -9.71 4.41 -4.65
C LEU A 1 -9.45 5.72 -5.38
N ILE A 2 -8.38 6.46 -5.09
CA ILE A 2 -8.08 7.63 -5.93
C ILE A 2 -7.45 7.08 -7.20
N ASP A 3 -8.31 6.86 -8.18
CA ASP A 3 -7.96 6.33 -9.49
C ASP A 3 -7.62 7.52 -10.39
N ASN A 4 -6.49 7.44 -11.11
CA ASN A 4 -5.94 8.53 -11.93
C ASN A 4 -5.69 9.85 -11.13
N PRO A 5 -4.77 9.85 -10.16
CA PRO A 5 -4.46 11.03 -9.36
C PRO A 5 -3.87 12.15 -10.22
N GLN A 6 -4.49 13.33 -10.19
CA GLN A 6 -3.97 14.56 -10.81
C GLN A 6 -2.89 15.21 -9.91
N ILE A 7 -1.84 14.45 -9.60
CA ILE A 7 -0.76 14.83 -8.66
C ILE A 7 0.58 14.76 -9.39
N SER A 8 1.43 15.78 -9.19
CA SER A 8 2.80 15.78 -9.73
C SER A 8 3.60 14.68 -9.07
N LYS A 9 4.20 13.79 -9.87
CA LYS A 9 4.98 12.66 -9.35
C LYS A 9 6.40 13.07 -8.93
N GLU A 10 6.85 14.22 -9.40
CA GLU A 10 8.18 14.80 -9.15
C GLU A 10 8.33 15.32 -7.71
N ASP A 11 7.21 15.45 -6.98
CA ASP A 11 7.18 15.98 -5.62
C ASP A 11 7.62 14.97 -4.54
N TYR A 12 7.82 13.70 -4.90
CA TYR A 12 8.05 12.60 -3.94
C TYR A 12 9.32 11.80 -4.28
N ASN A 13 10.07 11.34 -3.26
CA ASN A 13 11.29 10.55 -3.45
C ASN A 13 11.03 9.06 -3.69
N PHE A 14 9.77 8.66 -3.92
CA PHE A 14 9.39 7.29 -4.22
C PHE A 14 8.51 7.22 -5.46
N LEU A 15 8.53 6.05 -6.12
CA LEU A 15 7.72 5.84 -7.32
C LEU A 15 6.25 5.66 -6.93
N LEU A 16 5.43 6.60 -7.37
CA LEU A 16 3.97 6.49 -7.29
C LEU A 16 3.43 5.55 -8.36
N PRO A 17 2.45 4.69 -8.04
CA PRO A 17 1.79 3.82 -9.00
C PRO A 17 1.09 4.62 -10.08
N GLU A 18 1.01 4.08 -11.31
CA GLU A 18 0.44 4.79 -12.45
C GLU A 18 -1.09 4.89 -12.41
N GLU A 19 -1.76 3.83 -11.94
CA GLU A 19 -3.22 3.72 -12.08
C GLU A 19 -4.00 4.18 -10.84
N SER A 20 -3.50 3.88 -9.63
CA SER A 20 -4.24 4.11 -8.38
C SER A 20 -3.33 4.30 -7.19
N LEU A 21 -3.66 5.23 -6.29
CA LEU A 21 -2.92 5.48 -5.02
C LEU A 21 -3.20 4.43 -3.93
N GLU A 22 -3.59 3.21 -4.30
CA GLU A 22 -3.92 2.17 -3.34
C GLU A 22 -2.71 1.75 -2.51
N GLY A 23 -2.86 1.78 -1.18
CA GLY A 23 -1.79 1.48 -0.24
C GLY A 23 -0.82 2.63 0.02
N TYR A 24 -0.93 3.76 -0.69
CA TYR A 24 -0.04 4.93 -0.54
C TYR A 24 -0.65 6.05 0.31
N LEU A 25 -1.95 6.02 0.58
CA LEU A 25 -2.59 6.97 1.50
C LEU A 25 -2.38 6.48 2.95
N TYR A 26 -1.40 7.04 3.64
CA TYR A 26 -1.00 6.55 4.95
C TYR A 26 -2.12 6.74 6.00
N PRO A 27 -2.44 5.72 6.82
CA PRO A 27 -3.52 5.82 7.81
C PRO A 27 -2.99 6.39 9.14
N ASP A 28 -3.01 7.72 9.26
CA ASP A 28 -2.69 8.45 10.50
C ASP A 28 -3.85 9.37 10.93
N THR A 29 -3.65 10.11 12.02
CA THR A 29 -4.53 11.20 12.43
C THR A 29 -4.13 12.49 11.72
N TYR A 30 -5.07 13.10 11.01
CA TYR A 30 -4.86 14.31 10.23
C TYR A 30 -5.79 15.44 10.67
N TYR A 31 -5.31 16.67 10.55
CA TYR A 31 -6.10 17.88 10.76
C TYR A 31 -6.30 18.61 9.44
N PHE A 32 -7.55 19.02 9.19
CA PHE A 32 -7.96 19.70 7.97
C PHE A 32 -8.73 20.98 8.32
N VAL A 33 -8.67 21.97 7.43
CA VAL A 33 -9.50 23.16 7.50
C VAL A 33 -10.76 22.99 6.64
N SER A 34 -11.85 23.69 6.97
CA SER A 34 -13.19 23.46 6.40
C SER A 34 -13.29 23.61 4.87
N ASP A 35 -12.34 24.30 4.23
CA ASP A 35 -12.30 24.53 2.78
C ASP A 35 -11.01 24.01 2.13
N GLU A 36 -10.37 23.02 2.75
CA GLU A 36 -9.14 22.45 2.21
C GLU A 36 -9.40 21.68 0.91
N ASN A 37 -8.60 22.00 -0.12
CA ASN A 37 -8.66 21.33 -1.42
C ASN A 37 -8.37 19.83 -1.25
N SER A 38 -9.14 18.97 -1.90
CA SER A 38 -8.94 17.52 -1.90
C SER A 38 -7.54 17.11 -2.37
N GLN A 39 -6.91 17.85 -3.30
CA GLN A 39 -5.53 17.61 -3.71
C GLN A 39 -4.53 17.83 -2.56
N GLU A 40 -4.74 18.88 -1.75
CA GLU A 40 -3.92 19.16 -0.56
C GLU A 40 -4.12 18.09 0.52
N VAL A 41 -5.35 17.60 0.70
CA VAL A 41 -5.64 16.45 1.58
C VAL A 41 -4.87 15.22 1.15
N VAL A 42 -4.86 14.88 -0.15
CA VAL A 42 -4.12 13.72 -0.65
C VAL A 42 -2.62 13.91 -0.50
N LYS A 43 -2.12 15.12 -0.76
CA LYS A 43 -0.71 15.47 -0.54
C LYS A 43 -0.29 15.23 0.90
N LYS A 44 -1.11 15.59 1.89
CA LYS A 44 -0.84 15.27 3.32
C LYS A 44 -0.67 13.77 3.56
N PHE A 45 -1.49 12.94 2.93
CA PHE A 45 -1.37 11.48 3.05
C PHE A 45 -0.09 10.94 2.43
N LEU A 46 0.29 11.44 1.24
CA LEU A 46 1.48 10.99 0.51
C LEU A 46 2.78 11.48 1.17
N VAL A 47 2.81 12.72 1.66
CA VAL A 47 3.93 13.23 2.46
C VAL A 47 4.12 12.38 3.70
N ARG A 48 3.02 12.07 4.41
CA ARG A 48 3.10 11.22 5.61
C ARG A 48 3.56 9.80 5.28
N PHE A 49 3.10 9.25 4.17
CA PHE A 49 3.57 7.97 3.66
C PHE A 49 5.08 7.99 3.45
N GLU A 50 5.61 9.02 2.78
CA GLU A 50 7.04 9.17 2.52
C GLU A 50 7.87 9.22 3.81
N GLU A 51 7.45 10.06 4.76
CA GLU A 51 8.13 10.23 6.06
C GLU A 51 8.26 8.92 6.82
N VAL A 52 7.22 8.08 6.78
CA VAL A 52 7.17 6.85 7.57
C VAL A 52 7.74 5.66 6.80
N VAL A 53 7.29 5.46 5.57
CA VAL A 53 7.60 4.27 4.77
C VAL A 53 8.96 4.39 4.09
N GLY A 54 9.37 5.58 3.65
CA GLY A 54 10.63 5.80 2.95
C GLY A 54 11.84 5.24 3.72
N PRO A 55 12.08 5.69 4.96
CA PRO A 55 13.19 5.18 5.78
C PRO A 55 13.09 3.68 6.08
N LEU A 56 11.88 3.16 6.29
CA LEU A 56 11.65 1.74 6.56
C LEU A 56 12.00 0.88 5.35
N TYR A 57 11.57 1.31 4.16
CA TYR A 57 11.82 0.61 2.93
C TYR A 57 13.31 0.65 2.55
N GLU A 58 13.97 1.81 2.67
CA GLU A 58 15.40 1.91 2.38
C GLU A 58 16.25 1.02 3.29
N ASN A 59 15.92 0.98 4.59
CA ASN A 59 16.58 0.07 5.54
C ASN A 59 16.31 -1.41 5.21
N TRP A 60 15.09 -1.73 4.76
CA TRP A 60 14.70 -3.10 4.41
C TRP A 60 15.27 -3.57 3.06
N ARG A 61 15.36 -2.70 2.05
CA ARG A 61 15.64 -3.09 0.65
C ARG A 61 17.02 -3.69 0.44
N GLY A 62 18.01 -3.39 1.30
CA GLY A 62 19.43 -3.71 1.07
C GLY A 62 19.72 -5.10 0.49
N ASN A 63 19.23 -6.18 1.10
CA ASN A 63 19.42 -7.57 0.62
C ASN A 63 18.17 -8.17 -0.05
N HIS A 64 17.13 -7.37 -0.27
CA HIS A 64 15.82 -7.83 -0.68
C HIS A 64 15.49 -7.30 -2.09
N HIS A 65 14.81 -8.12 -2.89
CA HIS A 65 14.60 -7.85 -4.32
C HIS A 65 13.20 -7.30 -4.64
N LEU A 66 12.36 -7.04 -3.63
CA LEU A 66 11.02 -6.52 -3.88
C LEU A 66 11.06 -5.01 -4.09
N SER A 67 10.29 -4.52 -5.07
CA SER A 67 10.02 -3.10 -5.27
C SER A 67 9.16 -2.54 -4.12
N LEU A 68 9.07 -1.22 -4.01
CA LEU A 68 8.22 -0.59 -3.00
C LEU A 68 6.76 -0.99 -3.19
N GLU A 69 6.30 -0.99 -4.44
CA GLU A 69 4.94 -1.43 -4.81
C GLU A 69 4.68 -2.88 -4.38
N GLU A 70 5.64 -3.79 -4.60
CA GLU A 70 5.52 -5.18 -4.17
C GLU A 70 5.49 -5.31 -2.65
N VAL A 71 6.28 -4.50 -1.93
CA VAL A 71 6.29 -4.46 -0.47
C VAL A 71 4.96 -3.93 0.08
N ILE A 72 4.43 -2.84 -0.48
CA ILE A 72 3.14 -2.26 -0.10
C ILE A 72 2.00 -3.24 -0.38
N THR A 73 2.03 -3.89 -1.54
CA THR A 73 1.07 -4.94 -1.90
C THR A 73 1.11 -6.08 -0.89
N LEU A 74 2.30 -6.59 -0.57
CA LEU A 74 2.47 -7.66 0.42
C LEU A 74 1.99 -7.22 1.81
N ALA A 75 2.35 -6.00 2.23
CA ALA A 75 1.92 -5.43 3.51
C ALA A 75 0.39 -5.33 3.61
N SER A 76 -0.28 -4.93 2.53
CA SER A 76 -1.75 -4.87 2.47
C SER A 76 -2.40 -6.25 2.68
N ILE A 77 -1.80 -7.30 2.13
CA ILE A 77 -2.28 -8.68 2.30
C ILE A 77 -2.06 -9.12 3.75
N VAL A 78 -0.88 -8.89 4.31
CA VAL A 78 -0.56 -9.21 5.72
C VAL A 78 -1.52 -8.49 6.67
N GLU A 79 -1.79 -7.21 6.43
CA GLU A 79 -2.70 -6.40 7.26
C GLU A 79 -4.12 -6.95 7.25
N LYS A 80 -4.59 -7.47 6.10
CA LYS A 80 -5.93 -8.04 5.97
C LYS A 80 -6.04 -9.48 6.45
N GLU A 81 -4.94 -10.22 6.50
CA GLU A 81 -4.90 -11.61 6.96
C GLU A 81 -4.77 -11.71 8.48
N ALA A 82 -3.98 -10.81 9.10
CA ALA A 82 -3.73 -10.85 10.53
C ALA A 82 -4.97 -10.47 11.35
N CYS A 83 -5.32 -11.27 12.35
CA CYS A 83 -6.37 -10.90 13.31
C CYS A 83 -5.80 -10.00 14.41
N VAL A 84 -4.53 -10.23 14.80
CA VAL A 84 -3.83 -9.43 15.80
C VAL A 84 -2.42 -9.06 15.34
N SER A 85 -1.88 -7.95 15.86
CA SER A 85 -0.58 -7.42 15.44
C SER A 85 0.59 -8.39 15.64
N SER A 86 0.53 -9.26 16.65
CA SER A 86 1.58 -10.24 16.93
C SER A 86 1.71 -11.34 15.87
N GLU A 87 0.68 -11.56 15.04
CA GLU A 87 0.71 -12.55 13.96
C GLU A 87 1.41 -12.02 12.70
N LYS A 88 1.43 -10.69 12.51
CA LYS A 88 1.91 -10.04 11.29
C LYS A 88 3.33 -10.48 10.88
N PRO A 89 4.32 -10.59 11.78
CA PRO A 89 5.67 -11.03 11.39
C PRO A 89 5.69 -12.47 10.85
N ILE A 90 4.89 -13.38 11.43
CA ILE A 90 4.82 -14.79 11.02
C ILE A 90 4.13 -14.89 9.65
N ILE A 91 3.00 -14.21 9.49
CA ILE A 91 2.25 -14.17 8.23
C ILE A 91 3.11 -13.57 7.10
N ALA A 92 3.78 -12.45 7.39
CA ALA A 92 4.71 -11.82 6.44
C ALA A 92 5.84 -12.77 6.02
N ALA A 93 6.45 -13.49 6.97
CA ALA A 93 7.49 -14.47 6.67
C ALA A 93 6.98 -15.62 5.78
N VAL A 94 5.77 -16.12 6.01
CA VAL A 94 5.17 -17.17 5.18
C VAL A 94 4.96 -16.69 3.74
N PHE A 95 4.34 -15.52 3.56
CA PHE A 95 4.08 -15.00 2.22
C PHE A 95 5.36 -14.61 1.49
N TYR A 96 6.30 -13.97 2.18
CA TYR A 96 7.61 -13.63 1.61
C TYR A 96 8.37 -14.89 1.12
N ASN A 97 8.38 -15.95 1.93
CA ASN A 97 9.01 -17.21 1.53
C ASN A 97 8.30 -17.91 0.37
N ARG A 98 6.96 -17.78 0.26
CA ARG A 98 6.21 -18.28 -0.89
C ARG A 98 6.60 -17.53 -2.17
N LEU A 99 6.66 -16.19 -2.12
CA LEU A 99 7.09 -15.37 -3.26
C LEU A 99 8.49 -15.74 -3.73
N ARG A 100 9.45 -15.86 -2.80
CA ARG A 100 10.84 -16.27 -3.12
C ARG A 100 10.93 -17.65 -3.78
N LYS A 101 9.97 -18.53 -3.52
CA LYS A 101 9.91 -19.88 -4.11
C LYS A 101 9.01 -19.95 -5.36
N GLY A 102 8.46 -18.83 -5.84
CA GLY A 102 7.51 -18.80 -6.95
C GLY A 102 6.18 -19.50 -6.64
N LEU A 103 5.82 -19.62 -5.37
CA LEU A 103 4.58 -20.26 -4.94
C LEU A 103 3.43 -19.26 -4.89
N ARG A 104 2.22 -19.71 -5.24
CA ARG A 104 0.99 -18.92 -5.08
C ARG A 104 0.77 -18.57 -3.60
N LEU A 105 0.40 -17.32 -3.32
CA LEU A 105 0.13 -16.85 -1.95
C LEU A 105 -1.10 -17.50 -1.33
N ARG A 106 -2.17 -17.73 -2.12
CA ARG A 106 -3.47 -18.25 -1.64
C ARG A 106 -3.99 -17.47 -0.43
N ALA A 107 -4.00 -16.15 -0.55
CA ALA A 107 -4.50 -15.25 0.49
C ALA A 107 -5.95 -14.85 0.19
N ASP A 108 -6.88 -15.20 1.08
CA ASP A 108 -8.30 -14.91 0.93
C ASP A 108 -8.64 -13.41 0.72
N PRO A 109 -7.93 -12.46 1.36
CA PRO A 109 -8.15 -11.03 1.11
C PRO A 109 -8.02 -10.62 -0.35
N THR A 110 -7.13 -11.28 -1.12
CA THR A 110 -6.92 -10.96 -2.54
C THR A 110 -8.12 -11.35 -3.40
N VAL A 111 -8.76 -12.50 -3.10
CA VAL A 111 -9.98 -12.96 -3.76
C VAL A 111 -11.14 -12.02 -3.43
N LYS A 112 -11.29 -11.65 -2.15
CA LYS A 112 -12.34 -10.71 -1.71
C LYS A 112 -12.18 -9.34 -2.39
N TYR A 113 -10.95 -8.85 -2.51
CA TYR A 113 -10.65 -7.61 -3.22
C TYR A 113 -11.06 -7.67 -4.70
N ALA A 114 -10.66 -8.73 -5.41
CA ALA A 114 -11.01 -8.91 -6.82
C ALA A 114 -12.53 -8.96 -7.06
N LEU A 115 -13.27 -9.68 -6.20
CA LEU A 115 -14.73 -9.79 -6.30
C LEU A 115 -15.47 -8.48 -5.99
N ARG A 116 -14.89 -7.59 -5.18
CA ARG A 116 -15.47 -6.27 -4.92
C ARG A 116 -15.39 -5.38 -6.16
N ASN A 117 -14.26 -5.38 -6.85
CA ASN A 117 -14.06 -4.59 -8.06
C ASN A 117 -14.87 -5.11 -9.27
N SER A 118 -15.27 -6.40 -9.29
CA SER A 118 -16.15 -6.91 -10.35
C SER A 118 -17.60 -6.43 -10.25
N ARG A 119 -18.08 -6.04 -9.06
CA ARG A 119 -19.46 -5.54 -8.89
C ARG A 119 -19.61 -4.07 -9.29
N SER A 120 -18.55 -3.26 -9.20
CA SER A 120 -18.62 -1.83 -9.53
C SER A 120 -18.48 -1.52 -11.03
N ARG A 121 -18.08 -2.49 -11.87
CA ARG A 121 -18.01 -2.35 -13.34
C ARG A 121 -19.25 -2.88 -14.07
N ALA A 122 -20.23 -3.43 -13.34
CA ALA A 122 -21.47 -3.98 -13.89
C ALA A 122 -22.70 -3.09 -13.67
N ALA A 123 -22.49 -1.80 -13.34
CA ALA A 123 -23.54 -0.80 -13.16
C ALA A 123 -23.29 0.40 -14.07
#